data_AF-A0A2G6J8K2-F1
#
_entry.id   AF-A0A2G6J8K2-F1
#
_cell.length_a   1.000
_cell.length_b   1.000
_cell.length_c   1.000
_cell.angle_alpha   90.00
_cell.angle_beta   90.00
_cell.angle_gamma   90.00
#
_symmetry.space_group_name_H-M   'P 1'
#
loop_
_entity.id
_entity.type
_entity.pdbx_description
1 polymer ?
#
loop_
_entity_poly.entity_id
_entity_poly.type
_entity_poly.pdbx_seq_one_letter_code
_entity_poly.pdbx_strand_id
1 'polypeptide(L)'
;MSRRGRQRGQPSPSGILVIDKPAKLTSFDVVRRVRARCDVRKAGHTGTLDPLATGVLPICLNEATKIAGLLLAEDKRYRAELSLGLRTDTYDITGQVLEAREAEAAQVTEAKVEAALVGLRGEVQQRPPAFSAVHKGGKRAHELARAGEEVELPERAVTVHQLEIERFDAEARKVVLMIHCSKGTYVRSLIDDLGQLLGCGATMSALRRLQSGSFTLDQASTLDALADIERERWPLITLDEALSHLPFVDLPSAEDARSIGQGRGLDTSTLGLGALAVGDELRVRFAGQVVALGAVRAGKLAPHRVFAACLEEALARS
;
A
#
# COMPACT_ATOMS: atom_id res chain seq x y z
N MET A 1 -11.79 22.02 -26.59
CA MET A 1 -11.73 22.31 -25.14
C MET A 1 -10.27 22.31 -24.71
N SER A 2 -9.82 23.46 -24.22
CA SER A 2 -8.42 23.87 -24.08
C SER A 2 -7.58 22.93 -23.19
N ARG A 3 -6.50 22.36 -23.74
CA ARG A 3 -5.38 21.82 -22.96
C ARG A 3 -4.76 23.00 -22.22
N ARG A 4 -5.01 23.13 -20.90
CA ARG A 4 -4.24 24.05 -20.05
C ARG A 4 -2.76 23.71 -20.27
N GLY A 5 -2.05 24.64 -20.90
CA GLY A 5 -0.63 24.48 -21.18
C GLY A 5 0.13 24.30 -19.86
N ARG A 6 1.07 23.35 -19.84
CA ARG A 6 2.12 23.30 -18.80
C ARG A 6 2.62 24.72 -18.57
N GLN A 7 2.48 25.23 -17.34
CA GLN A 7 3.18 26.44 -16.95
C GLN A 7 4.67 26.18 -17.15
N ARG A 8 5.25 26.80 -18.19
CA ARG A 8 6.68 26.68 -18.50
C ARG A 8 7.46 27.21 -17.30
N GLY A 9 8.27 26.36 -16.66
CA GLY A 9 9.25 26.75 -15.66
C GLY A 9 9.12 26.13 -14.26
N GLN A 10 7.99 25.52 -13.88
CA GLN A 10 7.88 24.87 -12.56
C GLN A 10 8.25 23.37 -12.62
N PRO A 11 9.16 22.86 -11.77
CA PRO A 11 9.55 21.44 -11.74
C PRO A 11 8.33 20.56 -11.43
N SER A 12 8.14 19.47 -12.20
CA SER A 12 7.01 18.56 -12.02
C SER A 12 7.04 17.93 -10.62
N PRO A 13 5.93 17.89 -9.86
CA PRO A 13 5.96 17.46 -8.47
C PRO A 13 6.41 16.00 -8.37
N SER A 14 7.25 15.67 -7.38
CA SER A 14 7.64 14.30 -7.10
C SER A 14 7.62 14.02 -5.61
N GLY A 15 6.94 12.95 -5.23
CA GLY A 15 6.67 12.60 -3.84
C GLY A 15 5.45 11.68 -3.77
N ILE A 16 4.86 11.58 -2.59
CA ILE A 16 3.74 10.71 -2.30
C ILE A 16 2.56 11.56 -1.81
N LEU A 17 1.41 11.38 -2.43
CA LEU A 17 0.15 11.90 -1.92
C LEU A 17 -0.60 10.76 -1.26
N VAL A 18 -1.01 10.94 0.00
CA VAL A 18 -1.87 9.99 0.69
C VAL A 18 -3.31 10.36 0.40
N ILE A 19 -4.07 9.46 -0.22
CA ILE A 19 -5.46 9.71 -0.57
C ILE A 19 -6.37 8.89 0.35
N ASP A 20 -7.40 9.51 0.93
CA ASP A 20 -8.53 8.76 1.50
C ASP A 20 -9.42 8.34 0.32
N LYS A 21 -9.21 7.11 -0.15
CA LYS A 21 -9.94 6.57 -1.29
C LYS A 21 -11.44 6.48 -0.92
N PRO A 22 -12.34 7.09 -1.70
CA PRO A 22 -13.77 6.89 -1.51
C PRO A 22 -14.21 5.50 -2.00
N ALA A 23 -15.36 5.05 -1.52
CA ALA A 23 -15.98 3.82 -2.02
C ALA A 23 -16.33 3.93 -3.52
N LYS A 24 -16.62 2.79 -4.15
CA LYS A 24 -17.03 2.63 -5.55
C LYS A 24 -15.94 2.88 -6.60
N LEU A 25 -14.88 3.64 -6.28
CA LEU A 25 -13.75 3.82 -7.20
C LEU A 25 -12.77 2.66 -7.13
N THR A 26 -12.21 2.23 -8.26
CA THR A 26 -11.02 1.38 -8.21
C THR A 26 -9.81 2.18 -7.75
N SER A 27 -8.78 1.50 -7.23
CA SER A 27 -7.51 2.16 -6.92
C SER A 27 -6.86 2.82 -8.15
N PHE A 28 -7.08 2.25 -9.34
CA PHE A 28 -6.57 2.80 -10.60
C PHE A 28 -7.32 4.08 -11.02
N ASP A 29 -8.62 4.19 -10.74
CA ASP A 29 -9.37 5.42 -10.97
C ASP A 29 -8.82 6.57 -10.13
N VAL A 30 -8.44 6.29 -8.87
CA VAL A 30 -7.77 7.27 -7.99
C VAL A 30 -6.43 7.71 -8.59
N VAL A 31 -5.58 6.75 -8.99
CA VAL A 31 -4.30 7.05 -9.66
C VAL A 31 -4.52 7.94 -10.88
N ARG A 32 -5.51 7.65 -11.73
CA ARG A 32 -5.82 8.43 -12.93
C ARG A 32 -6.22 9.86 -12.59
N ARG A 33 -7.09 10.05 -11.58
CA ARG A 33 -7.54 11.38 -11.13
C ARG A 33 -6.39 12.19 -10.53
N VAL A 34 -5.60 11.59 -9.64
CA VAL A 34 -4.43 12.26 -9.02
C VAL A 34 -3.39 12.62 -10.07
N ARG A 35 -3.07 11.70 -10.99
CA ARG A 35 -2.12 11.95 -12.08
C ARG A 35 -2.55 13.13 -12.95
N ALA A 36 -3.83 13.19 -13.31
CA ALA A 36 -4.39 14.28 -14.10
C ALA A 36 -4.36 15.60 -13.32
N ARG A 37 -4.74 15.59 -12.04
CA ARG A 37 -4.73 16.76 -11.17
C ARG A 37 -3.32 17.33 -10.95
N CYS A 38 -2.33 16.45 -10.89
CA CYS A 38 -0.93 16.82 -10.64
C CYS A 38 -0.12 17.13 -11.92
N ASP A 39 -0.70 16.91 -13.11
CA ASP A 39 -0.02 17.00 -14.41
C ASP A 39 1.33 16.27 -14.46
N VAL A 40 1.37 15.06 -13.88
CA VAL A 40 2.61 14.25 -13.80
C VAL A 40 2.68 13.16 -14.85
N ARG A 41 3.92 12.85 -15.28
CA ARG A 41 4.16 11.83 -16.30
C ARG A 41 3.86 10.43 -15.76
N LYS A 42 4.31 10.12 -14.54
CA LYS A 42 4.17 8.80 -13.90
C LYS A 42 3.46 8.93 -12.57
N ALA A 43 2.52 8.02 -12.32
CA ALA A 43 1.87 7.85 -11.02
C ALA A 43 1.54 6.37 -10.80
N GLY A 44 1.58 5.91 -9.54
CA GLY A 44 1.22 4.54 -9.16
C GLY A 44 0.90 4.45 -7.67
N HIS A 45 0.11 3.45 -7.28
CA HIS A 45 -0.27 3.24 -5.88
C HIS A 45 0.60 2.16 -5.20
N THR A 46 0.65 2.17 -3.88
CA THR A 46 1.45 1.22 -3.07
C THR A 46 0.65 0.07 -2.48
N GLY A 47 -0.58 -0.16 -2.94
CA GLY A 47 -1.38 -1.32 -2.55
C GLY A 47 -2.83 -1.16 -2.92
N THR A 48 -3.34 -2.09 -3.73
CA THR A 48 -4.73 -2.05 -4.21
C THR A 48 -5.73 -2.14 -3.05
N LEU A 49 -6.72 -1.26 -3.08
CA LEU A 49 -7.98 -1.38 -2.36
C LEU A 49 -9.10 -1.75 -3.34
N ASP A 50 -9.93 -2.70 -2.94
CA ASP A 50 -11.13 -3.10 -3.66
C ASP A 50 -12.09 -1.91 -3.84
N PRO A 51 -13.00 -1.92 -4.83
CA PRO A 51 -13.94 -0.83 -5.04
C PRO A 51 -14.80 -0.51 -3.81
N LEU A 52 -15.26 -1.54 -3.09
CA LEU A 52 -16.00 -1.40 -1.84
C LEU A 52 -15.17 -0.77 -0.71
N ALA A 53 -13.86 -1.01 -0.70
CA ALA A 53 -13.00 -0.53 0.37
C ALA A 53 -12.75 0.98 0.30
N THR A 54 -12.46 1.59 1.44
CA THR A 54 -12.11 3.01 1.59
C THR A 54 -10.80 3.18 2.35
N GLY A 55 -10.34 4.42 2.51
CA GLY A 55 -9.22 4.74 3.39
C GLY A 55 -7.90 4.95 2.67
N VAL A 56 -6.81 4.86 3.44
CA VAL A 56 -5.45 5.26 3.06
C VAL A 56 -4.99 4.58 1.77
N LEU A 57 -4.68 5.36 0.75
CA LEU A 57 -4.10 4.92 -0.52
C LEU A 57 -2.95 5.85 -0.92
N PRO A 58 -1.69 5.47 -0.61
CA PRO A 58 -0.55 6.26 -1.03
C PRO A 58 -0.35 6.18 -2.55
N ILE A 59 -0.21 7.35 -3.17
CA ILE A 59 0.00 7.54 -4.61
C ILE A 59 1.39 8.17 -4.83
N CYS A 60 2.32 7.39 -5.34
CA CYS A 60 3.64 7.83 -5.74
C CYS A 60 3.59 8.61 -7.05
N LEU A 61 4.24 9.78 -7.11
CA LEU A 61 4.36 10.65 -8.29
C LEU A 61 5.81 10.75 -8.77
N ASN A 62 6.01 10.63 -10.10
CA ASN A 62 7.31 10.74 -10.76
C ASN A 62 8.42 9.86 -10.11
N GLU A 63 9.49 10.43 -9.57
CA GLU A 63 10.62 9.68 -8.98
C GLU A 63 10.19 8.78 -7.82
N ALA A 64 9.20 9.19 -7.03
CA ALA A 64 8.64 8.37 -5.95
C ALA A 64 8.02 7.05 -6.44
N THR A 65 7.65 6.93 -7.72
CA THR A 65 7.18 5.64 -8.27
C THR A 65 8.25 4.55 -8.22
N LYS A 66 9.54 4.93 -8.18
CA LYS A 66 10.64 3.96 -8.06
C LYS A 66 10.66 3.27 -6.70
N ILE A 67 10.11 3.88 -5.64
CA ILE A 67 10.05 3.28 -4.29
C ILE A 67 8.73 2.59 -3.97
N ALA A 68 7.77 2.57 -4.90
CA ALA A 68 6.45 1.97 -4.66
C ALA A 68 6.53 0.50 -4.20
N GLY A 69 7.52 -0.26 -4.68
CA GLY A 69 7.74 -1.64 -4.25
C GLY A 69 8.17 -1.80 -2.79
N LEU A 70 8.91 -0.83 -2.24
CA LEU A 70 9.31 -0.83 -0.82
C LEU A 70 8.08 -0.57 0.06
N LEU A 71 7.31 0.46 -0.29
CA LEU A 71 6.09 0.85 0.43
C LEU A 71 4.99 -0.21 0.32
N LEU A 72 4.91 -0.91 -0.82
CA LEU A 72 4.02 -2.05 -1.00
C LEU A 72 4.37 -3.20 -0.06
N ALA A 73 5.62 -3.30 0.39
CA ALA A 73 6.06 -4.37 1.27
C ALA A 73 5.72 -4.16 2.75
N GLU A 74 5.34 -2.95 3.15
CA GLU A 74 5.06 -2.60 4.54
C GLU A 74 3.76 -3.25 5.04
N ASP A 75 3.53 -3.22 6.35
CA ASP A 75 2.30 -3.71 6.94
C ASP A 75 1.12 -2.77 6.70
N LYS A 76 -0.10 -3.28 6.92
CA LYS A 76 -1.33 -2.51 6.79
C LYS A 76 -2.23 -2.71 7.99
N ARG A 77 -3.01 -1.67 8.32
CA ARG A 77 -4.07 -1.74 9.32
C ARG A 77 -5.43 -1.48 8.72
N TYR A 78 -6.42 -2.27 9.12
CA TYR A 78 -7.78 -2.20 8.62
C TYR A 78 -8.80 -2.21 9.76
N ARG A 79 -9.94 -1.57 9.48
CA ARG A 79 -11.20 -1.79 10.17
C ARG A 79 -12.15 -2.47 9.18
N ALA A 80 -12.60 -3.67 9.50
CA ALA A 80 -13.44 -4.47 8.60
C ALA A 80 -14.75 -4.82 9.29
N GLU A 81 -15.88 -4.57 8.62
CA GLU A 81 -17.19 -5.09 9.04
C GLU A 81 -17.48 -6.35 8.22
N LEU A 82 -17.97 -7.39 8.88
CA LEU A 82 -18.49 -8.59 8.26
C LEU A 82 -19.93 -8.87 8.68
N SER A 83 -20.68 -9.49 7.77
CA SER A 83 -22.02 -10.05 8.01
C SER A 83 -21.89 -11.57 8.17
N LEU A 84 -22.37 -12.10 9.30
CA LEU A 84 -22.42 -13.54 9.58
C LEU A 84 -23.63 -14.19 8.90
N GLY A 85 -23.50 -15.46 8.52
CA GLY A 85 -24.60 -16.21 7.91
C GLY A 85 -24.79 -15.95 6.43
N LEU A 86 -23.89 -15.20 5.79
CA LEU A 86 -23.94 -14.90 4.36
C LEU A 86 -22.56 -15.15 3.75
N ARG A 87 -22.52 -15.91 2.67
CA ARG A 87 -21.28 -16.18 1.92
C ARG A 87 -21.49 -15.83 0.45
N THR A 88 -20.51 -15.15 -0.14
CA THR A 88 -20.56 -14.71 -1.54
C THR A 88 -19.34 -15.20 -2.32
N ASP A 89 -19.42 -15.25 -3.64
CA ASP A 89 -18.32 -15.67 -4.53
C ASP A 89 -17.10 -14.72 -4.53
N THR A 90 -17.31 -13.45 -4.17
CA THR A 90 -16.23 -12.44 -4.03
C THR A 90 -15.74 -12.28 -2.60
N TYR A 91 -16.36 -12.98 -1.62
CA TYR A 91 -16.16 -12.81 -0.17
C TYR A 91 -16.43 -11.39 0.34
N ASP A 92 -17.15 -10.59 -0.44
CA ASP A 92 -17.72 -9.30 -0.03
C ASP A 92 -19.16 -9.16 -0.52
N ILE A 93 -19.88 -8.16 0.00
CA ILE A 93 -21.30 -7.93 -0.34
C ILE A 93 -21.55 -7.54 -1.80
N THR A 94 -20.52 -7.38 -2.63
CA THR A 94 -20.69 -7.07 -4.06
C THR A 94 -20.81 -8.31 -4.94
N GLY A 95 -20.54 -9.49 -4.37
CA GLY A 95 -20.64 -10.78 -5.04
C GLY A 95 -22.04 -11.37 -5.09
N GLN A 96 -22.16 -12.50 -5.78
CA GLN A 96 -23.36 -13.33 -5.78
C GLN A 96 -23.41 -14.17 -4.51
N VAL A 97 -24.61 -14.31 -3.93
CA VAL A 97 -24.81 -15.15 -2.75
C VAL A 97 -24.66 -16.62 -3.12
N LEU A 98 -23.74 -17.30 -2.44
CA LEU A 98 -23.53 -18.74 -2.55
C LEU A 98 -24.31 -19.50 -1.48
N GLU A 99 -24.30 -18.98 -0.25
CA GLU A 99 -24.91 -19.62 0.90
C GLU A 99 -25.51 -18.58 1.86
N ALA A 100 -26.64 -18.93 2.46
CA ALA A 100 -27.29 -18.16 3.53
C ALA A 100 -27.66 -19.11 4.68
N ARG A 101 -27.13 -18.85 5.88
CA ARG A 101 -27.21 -19.69 7.09
C ARG A 101 -27.60 -18.84 8.29
N GLU A 102 -28.76 -18.20 8.19
CA GLU A 102 -29.23 -17.22 9.18
C GLU A 102 -29.48 -17.83 10.58
N ALA A 103 -29.96 -19.08 10.63
CA ALA A 103 -30.25 -19.76 11.88
C ALA A 103 -28.96 -20.09 12.65
N GLU A 104 -27.93 -20.55 11.95
CA GLU A 104 -26.60 -20.82 12.49
C GLU A 104 -25.93 -19.52 12.94
N ALA A 105 -26.03 -18.47 12.14
CA ALA A 105 -25.50 -17.15 12.48
C ALA A 105 -26.15 -16.56 13.75
N ALA A 106 -27.45 -16.79 13.95
CA ALA A 106 -28.16 -16.35 15.16
C ALA A 106 -27.65 -17.03 16.44
N GLN A 107 -26.94 -18.16 16.33
CA GLN A 107 -26.34 -18.87 17.47
C GLN A 107 -24.87 -18.51 17.70
N VAL A 108 -24.30 -17.62 16.89
CA VAL A 108 -22.93 -17.12 17.10
C VAL A 108 -22.95 -16.11 18.24
N THR A 109 -21.97 -16.25 19.14
CA THR A 109 -21.74 -15.33 20.25
C THR A 109 -20.38 -14.66 20.08
N GLU A 110 -20.18 -13.51 20.70
CA GLU A 110 -18.89 -12.82 20.71
C GLU A 110 -17.76 -13.75 21.20
N ALA A 111 -18.00 -14.55 22.23
CA ALA A 111 -17.04 -15.53 22.73
C ALA A 111 -16.65 -16.61 21.70
N LYS A 112 -17.61 -17.06 20.86
CA LYS A 112 -17.31 -17.99 19.75
C LYS A 112 -16.46 -17.33 18.68
N VAL A 113 -16.75 -16.06 18.36
CA VAL A 113 -15.93 -15.28 17.43
C VAL A 113 -14.51 -15.16 17.98
N GLU A 114 -14.35 -14.71 19.22
CA GLU A 114 -13.03 -14.53 19.85
C GLU A 114 -12.21 -15.83 19.87
N ALA A 115 -12.85 -16.96 20.19
CA ALA A 115 -12.20 -18.27 20.15
C ALA A 115 -11.74 -18.64 18.73
N ALA A 116 -12.54 -18.35 17.70
CA ALA A 116 -12.19 -18.61 16.31
C ALA A 116 -11.03 -17.71 15.81
N LEU A 117 -10.96 -16.45 16.28
CA LEU A 117 -9.88 -15.53 15.90
C LEU A 117 -8.49 -16.02 16.35
N VAL A 118 -8.39 -16.85 17.40
CA VAL A 118 -7.10 -17.39 17.88
C VAL A 118 -6.35 -18.13 16.78
N GLY A 119 -7.03 -18.95 15.98
CA GLY A 119 -6.42 -19.73 14.89
C GLY A 119 -6.05 -18.90 13.66
N LEU A 120 -6.44 -17.63 13.63
CA LEU A 120 -6.23 -16.71 12.51
C LEU A 120 -5.18 -15.63 12.81
N ARG A 121 -4.50 -15.72 13.95
CA ARG A 121 -3.41 -14.82 14.38
C ARG A 121 -2.06 -15.47 14.10
N GLY A 122 -1.02 -14.66 13.92
CA GLY A 122 0.33 -15.12 13.63
C GLY A 122 0.53 -15.47 12.16
N GLU A 123 1.37 -16.46 11.87
CA GLU A 123 1.58 -16.93 10.50
C GLU A 123 0.42 -17.83 10.05
N VAL A 124 -0.23 -17.45 8.95
CA VAL A 124 -1.40 -18.13 8.41
C VAL A 124 -1.17 -18.44 6.94
N GLN A 125 -1.55 -19.65 6.52
CA GLN A 125 -1.63 -19.99 5.10
C GLN A 125 -2.95 -19.48 4.55
N GLN A 126 -2.89 -18.50 3.66
CA GLN A 126 -4.09 -17.92 3.08
C GLN A 126 -4.16 -18.19 1.59
N ARG A 127 -5.32 -18.66 1.14
CA ARG A 127 -5.66 -18.70 -0.28
C ARG A 127 -6.21 -17.34 -0.71
N PRO A 128 -5.57 -16.65 -1.68
CA PRO A 128 -6.14 -15.42 -2.22
C PRO A 128 -7.52 -15.68 -2.85
N PRO A 129 -8.45 -14.71 -2.82
CA PRO A 129 -9.74 -14.87 -3.47
C PRO A 129 -9.57 -14.95 -5.00
N ALA A 130 -10.48 -15.64 -5.68
CA ALA A 130 -10.50 -15.72 -7.14
C ALA A 130 -10.57 -14.32 -7.79
N PHE A 131 -11.33 -13.41 -7.19
CA PHE A 131 -11.42 -12.00 -7.57
C PHE A 131 -10.26 -11.16 -6.98
N SER A 132 -9.03 -11.49 -7.37
CA SER A 132 -7.80 -10.79 -6.96
C SER A 132 -6.93 -10.33 -8.14
N ALA A 133 -5.89 -9.54 -7.83
CA ALA A 133 -4.89 -9.09 -8.80
C ALA A 133 -3.73 -10.10 -8.98
N VAL A 134 -3.80 -11.29 -8.38
CA VAL A 134 -2.79 -12.35 -8.54
C VAL A 134 -2.74 -12.80 -9.99
N HIS A 135 -1.55 -13.08 -10.51
CA HIS A 135 -1.41 -13.61 -11.87
C HIS A 135 -1.44 -15.14 -11.85
N LYS A 136 -2.19 -15.75 -12.78
CA LYS A 136 -2.23 -17.19 -13.08
C LYS A 136 -2.12 -17.36 -14.59
N GLY A 137 -1.08 -18.05 -15.06
CA GLY A 137 -0.86 -18.27 -16.50
C GLY A 137 -0.73 -16.98 -17.32
N GLY A 138 -0.16 -15.91 -16.75
CA GLY A 138 0.01 -14.62 -17.43
C GLY A 138 -1.21 -13.69 -17.45
N LYS A 139 -2.39 -14.16 -17.01
CA LYS A 139 -3.61 -13.35 -16.83
C LYS A 139 -3.88 -13.08 -15.36
N ARG A 140 -4.68 -12.06 -15.04
CA ARG A 140 -5.05 -11.79 -13.64
C ARG A 140 -6.21 -12.69 -13.21
N ALA A 141 -6.20 -13.12 -11.95
CA ALA A 141 -7.19 -14.02 -11.38
C ALA A 141 -8.63 -13.49 -11.54
N HIS A 142 -8.86 -12.20 -11.28
CA HIS A 142 -10.18 -11.61 -11.49
C HIS A 142 -10.63 -11.55 -12.96
N GLU A 143 -9.71 -11.55 -13.92
CA GLU A 143 -10.06 -11.60 -15.36
C GLU A 143 -10.57 -13.00 -15.72
N LEU A 144 -9.91 -14.04 -15.20
CA LEU A 144 -10.31 -15.45 -15.36
C LEU A 144 -11.64 -15.73 -14.65
N ALA A 145 -11.80 -15.28 -13.41
CA ALA A 145 -13.03 -15.48 -12.64
C ALA A 145 -14.25 -14.82 -13.32
N ARG A 146 -14.07 -13.63 -13.90
CA ARG A 146 -15.12 -12.95 -14.69
C ARG A 146 -15.46 -13.67 -15.99
N ALA A 147 -14.56 -14.49 -16.52
CA ALA A 147 -14.80 -15.36 -17.66
C ALA A 147 -15.50 -16.68 -17.28
N GLY A 148 -15.79 -16.89 -15.98
CA GLY A 148 -16.38 -18.13 -15.47
C GLY A 148 -15.39 -19.28 -15.35
N GLU A 149 -14.09 -19.02 -15.50
CA GLU A 149 -13.05 -20.04 -15.34
C GLU A 149 -12.75 -20.28 -13.85
N GLU A 150 -12.61 -21.55 -13.45
CA GLU A 150 -12.27 -21.90 -12.08
C GLU A 150 -10.81 -21.50 -11.77
N VAL A 151 -10.65 -20.54 -10.85
CA VAL A 151 -9.34 -19.99 -10.49
C VAL A 151 -8.85 -20.57 -9.18
N GLU A 152 -8.22 -21.73 -9.23
CA GLU A 152 -7.46 -22.21 -8.09
C GLU A 152 -6.13 -21.46 -7.97
N LEU A 153 -5.90 -20.77 -6.83
CA LEU A 153 -4.68 -20.04 -6.53
C LEU A 153 -3.89 -20.75 -5.41
N PRO A 154 -2.56 -20.80 -5.49
CA PRO A 154 -1.75 -21.39 -4.43
C PRO A 154 -1.84 -20.57 -3.15
N GLU A 155 -1.81 -21.26 -2.02
CA GLU A 155 -1.73 -20.66 -0.69
C GLU A 155 -0.40 -19.90 -0.50
N ARG A 156 -0.46 -18.88 0.35
CA ARG A 156 0.68 -18.03 0.66
C ARG A 156 0.70 -17.76 2.15
N ALA A 157 1.90 -17.81 2.73
CA ALA A 157 2.13 -17.39 4.09
C ALA A 157 1.93 -15.87 4.19
N VAL A 158 1.09 -15.47 5.14
CA VAL A 158 0.90 -14.09 5.57
C VAL A 158 0.96 -14.04 7.09
N THR A 159 1.18 -12.85 7.65
CA THR A 159 1.24 -12.67 9.10
C THR A 159 0.12 -11.73 9.54
N VAL A 160 -0.70 -12.18 10.48
CA VAL A 160 -1.73 -11.38 11.14
C VAL A 160 -1.22 -11.02 12.53
N HIS A 161 -0.66 -9.83 12.66
CA HIS A 161 -0.05 -9.33 13.89
C HIS A 161 -1.09 -8.99 14.96
N GLN A 162 -2.24 -8.44 14.54
CA GLN A 162 -3.36 -8.09 15.41
C GLN A 162 -4.66 -8.46 14.71
N LEU A 163 -5.58 -9.07 15.45
CA LEU A 163 -6.92 -9.41 14.99
C LEU A 163 -7.84 -9.42 16.20
N GLU A 164 -8.67 -8.38 16.35
CA GLU A 164 -9.45 -8.13 17.55
C GLU A 164 -10.87 -7.69 17.20
N ILE A 165 -11.84 -8.06 18.03
CA ILE A 165 -13.22 -7.57 17.92
C ILE A 165 -13.25 -6.13 18.42
N GLU A 166 -13.67 -5.20 17.56
CA GLU A 166 -14.01 -3.83 17.95
C GLU A 166 -15.47 -3.73 18.41
N ARG A 167 -16.35 -4.46 17.71
CA ARG A 167 -17.78 -4.48 17.99
C ARG A 167 -18.39 -5.80 17.57
N PHE A 168 -19.25 -6.36 18.41
CA PHE A 168 -20.14 -7.46 18.08
C PHE A 168 -21.59 -7.01 18.18
N ASP A 169 -22.37 -7.22 17.11
CA ASP A 169 -23.79 -6.91 17.05
C ASP A 169 -24.57 -8.20 16.74
N ALA A 170 -25.13 -8.81 17.78
CA ALA A 170 -25.84 -10.08 17.69
C ALA A 170 -27.13 -9.97 16.87
N GLU A 171 -27.86 -8.85 17.00
CA GLU A 171 -29.15 -8.64 16.36
C GLU A 171 -28.96 -8.42 14.86
N ALA A 172 -28.01 -7.56 14.48
CA ALA A 172 -27.67 -7.32 13.09
C ALA A 172 -26.81 -8.44 12.47
N ARG A 173 -26.32 -9.39 13.28
CA ARG A 173 -25.39 -10.47 12.90
C ARG A 173 -24.12 -9.92 12.25
N LYS A 174 -23.59 -8.85 12.84
CA LYS A 174 -22.42 -8.14 12.33
C LYS A 174 -21.28 -8.13 13.33
N VAL A 175 -20.06 -8.19 12.81
CA VAL A 175 -18.84 -8.05 13.61
C VAL A 175 -17.94 -7.01 12.94
N VAL A 176 -17.36 -6.13 13.74
CA VAL A 176 -16.31 -5.22 13.30
C VAL A 176 -14.98 -5.66 13.90
N LEU A 177 -13.97 -5.84 13.05
CA LEU A 177 -12.64 -6.30 13.42
C LEU A 177 -11.60 -5.20 13.18
N MET A 178 -10.64 -5.09 14.11
CA MET A 178 -9.39 -4.36 13.93
C MET A 178 -8.30 -5.35 13.52
N ILE A 179 -7.62 -5.04 12.42
CA ILE A 179 -6.67 -5.95 11.76
C ILE A 179 -5.36 -5.22 11.53
N HIS A 180 -4.23 -5.79 11.96
CA HIS A 180 -2.88 -5.41 11.53
C HIS A 180 -2.23 -6.64 10.91
N CYS A 181 -1.86 -6.54 9.64
CA CYS A 181 -1.32 -7.67 8.89
C CYS A 181 -0.19 -7.26 7.94
N SER A 182 0.61 -8.24 7.56
CA SER A 182 1.69 -8.06 6.60
C SER A 182 1.18 -7.87 5.17
N LYS A 183 2.10 -7.61 4.24
CA LYS A 183 1.76 -7.45 2.82
C LYS A 183 1.10 -8.72 2.25
N GLY A 184 0.16 -8.53 1.33
CA GLY A 184 -0.44 -9.63 0.60
C GLY A 184 -1.58 -10.35 1.33
N THR A 185 -1.88 -10.00 2.57
CA THR A 185 -3.09 -10.46 3.26
C THR A 185 -4.35 -9.93 2.59
N TYR A 186 -5.26 -10.84 2.29
CA TYR A 186 -6.61 -10.57 1.83
C TYR A 186 -7.56 -10.62 3.03
N VAL A 187 -8.03 -9.45 3.47
CA VAL A 187 -9.02 -9.34 4.55
C VAL A 187 -10.31 -10.10 4.20
N ARG A 188 -10.68 -10.14 2.92
CA ARG A 188 -11.81 -10.92 2.41
C ARG A 188 -11.67 -12.42 2.67
N SER A 189 -10.51 -13.02 2.35
CA SER A 189 -10.26 -14.43 2.66
C SER A 189 -10.24 -14.68 4.17
N LEU A 190 -9.62 -13.78 4.96
CA LEU A 190 -9.62 -13.88 6.42
C LEU A 190 -11.04 -13.92 7.01
N ILE A 191 -11.96 -13.14 6.44
CA ILE A 191 -13.37 -13.12 6.84
C ILE A 191 -14.10 -14.40 6.40
N ASP A 192 -13.87 -14.89 5.18
CA ASP A 192 -14.46 -16.17 4.73
C ASP A 192 -13.97 -17.34 5.61
N ASP A 193 -12.68 -17.40 5.92
CA ASP A 193 -12.07 -18.41 6.79
C ASP A 193 -12.70 -18.35 8.20
N LEU A 194 -12.88 -17.16 8.78
CA LEU A 194 -13.59 -16.98 10.05
C LEU A 194 -15.03 -17.50 9.98
N GLY A 195 -15.75 -17.16 8.91
CA GLY A 195 -17.12 -17.62 8.69
C GLY A 195 -17.22 -19.15 8.62
N GLN A 196 -16.26 -19.80 7.96
CA GLN A 196 -16.16 -21.25 7.88
C GLN A 196 -15.88 -21.88 9.26
N LEU A 197 -14.94 -21.32 10.03
CA LEU A 197 -14.65 -21.78 11.40
C LEU A 197 -15.87 -21.66 12.33
N LEU A 198 -16.69 -20.63 12.14
CA LEU A 198 -17.94 -20.43 12.88
C LEU A 198 -19.09 -21.31 12.40
N GLY A 199 -18.95 -21.99 11.26
CA GLY A 199 -19.96 -22.89 10.68
C GLY A 199 -21.16 -22.20 10.01
N CYS A 200 -21.22 -20.87 10.02
CA CYS A 200 -22.32 -20.09 9.42
C CYS A 200 -21.93 -19.34 8.14
N GLY A 201 -20.63 -19.27 7.81
CA GLY A 201 -20.14 -18.41 6.72
C GLY A 201 -20.15 -16.93 7.11
N ALA A 202 -19.36 -16.14 6.40
CA ALA A 202 -19.30 -14.70 6.58
C ALA A 202 -18.87 -14.01 5.28
N THR A 203 -19.29 -12.76 5.12
CA THR A 203 -18.89 -11.92 3.99
C THR A 203 -18.54 -10.52 4.46
N MET A 204 -17.55 -9.91 3.83
CA MET A 204 -17.11 -8.57 4.18
C MET A 204 -18.13 -7.54 3.68
N SER A 205 -18.76 -6.81 4.61
CA SER A 205 -19.75 -5.76 4.30
C SER A 205 -19.13 -4.37 4.18
N ALA A 206 -18.03 -4.10 4.87
CA ALA A 206 -17.28 -2.86 4.73
C ALA A 206 -15.79 -3.07 5.02
N LEU A 207 -14.94 -2.27 4.37
CA LEU A 207 -13.51 -2.26 4.64
C LEU A 207 -12.97 -0.83 4.60
N ARG A 208 -12.23 -0.45 5.63
CA ARG A 208 -11.47 0.80 5.67
C ARG A 208 -10.02 0.51 6.02
N ARG A 209 -9.08 0.89 5.14
CA ARG A 209 -7.66 0.88 5.46
C ARG A 209 -7.30 2.12 6.26
N LEU A 210 -6.91 1.92 7.50
CA LEU A 210 -6.55 2.99 8.45
C LEU A 210 -5.09 3.42 8.28
N GLN A 211 -4.24 2.48 7.86
CA GLN A 211 -2.80 2.71 7.74
C GLN A 211 -2.18 1.83 6.65
N SER A 212 -1.17 2.34 5.96
CA SER A 212 -0.28 1.59 5.08
C SER A 212 1.16 2.01 5.38
N GLY A 213 1.95 1.13 6.00
CA GLY A 213 3.29 1.47 6.47
C GLY A 213 3.25 2.66 7.42
N SER A 214 4.05 3.69 7.16
CA SER A 214 4.03 4.93 7.94
C SER A 214 2.87 5.87 7.62
N PHE A 215 2.07 5.60 6.59
CA PHE A 215 1.01 6.49 6.13
C PHE A 215 -0.32 6.23 6.85
N THR A 216 -0.91 7.27 7.45
CA THR A 216 -2.18 7.20 8.20
C THR A 216 -3.27 8.07 7.57
N LEU A 217 -4.47 8.01 8.13
CA LEU A 217 -5.60 8.87 7.72
C LEU A 217 -5.36 10.36 7.99
N ASP A 218 -4.55 10.72 8.98
CA ASP A 218 -4.28 12.13 9.32
C ASP A 218 -3.49 12.86 8.22
N GLN A 219 -2.75 12.10 7.41
CA GLN A 219 -2.03 12.60 6.24
C GLN A 219 -2.89 12.54 4.97
N ALA A 220 -4.05 11.90 5.02
CA ALA A 220 -4.83 11.57 3.85
C ALA A 220 -5.73 12.73 3.41
N SER A 221 -5.70 13.07 2.12
CA SER A 221 -6.65 13.99 1.51
C SER A 221 -7.73 13.26 0.75
N THR A 222 -8.98 13.74 0.80
CA THR A 222 -9.99 13.29 -0.16
C THR A 222 -9.65 13.82 -1.56
N LEU A 223 -10.21 13.18 -2.60
CA LEU A 223 -10.02 13.65 -3.97
C LEU A 223 -10.57 15.06 -4.21
N ASP A 224 -11.68 15.39 -3.55
CA ASP A 224 -12.32 16.70 -3.66
C ASP A 224 -11.48 17.77 -2.95
N ALA A 225 -11.01 17.49 -1.73
CA ALA A 225 -10.11 18.41 -1.02
C ALA A 225 -8.81 18.65 -1.82
N LEU A 226 -8.23 17.60 -2.42
CA LEU A 226 -7.05 17.74 -3.28
C LEU A 226 -7.34 18.58 -4.54
N ALA A 227 -8.57 18.54 -5.05
CA ALA A 227 -8.97 19.35 -6.20
C ALA A 227 -8.88 20.85 -5.86
N ASP A 228 -9.24 21.22 -4.63
CA ASP A 228 -9.30 22.62 -4.16
C ASP A 228 -7.96 23.18 -3.67
N ILE A 229 -6.99 22.32 -3.33
CA ILE A 229 -5.67 22.75 -2.83
C ILE A 229 -4.78 23.28 -3.97
N GLU A 230 -4.23 24.49 -3.80
CA GLU A 230 -3.19 25.03 -4.68
C GLU A 230 -1.96 24.11 -4.71
N ARG A 231 -1.31 23.98 -5.88
CA ARG A 231 -0.22 23.03 -6.12
C ARG A 231 0.91 23.13 -5.09
N GLU A 232 1.27 24.36 -4.74
CA GLU A 232 2.35 24.70 -3.81
C GLU A 232 2.05 24.27 -2.37
N ARG A 233 0.78 24.01 -2.05
CA ARG A 233 0.30 23.60 -0.72
C ARG A 233 -0.14 22.14 -0.66
N TRP A 234 0.10 21.37 -1.72
CA TRP A 234 -0.19 19.95 -1.66
C TRP A 234 0.57 19.29 -0.51
N PRO A 235 -0.07 18.39 0.25
CA PRO A 235 0.57 17.65 1.33
C PRO A 235 1.43 16.53 0.75
N LEU A 236 2.44 16.92 -0.03
CA LEU A 236 3.31 16.01 -0.74
C LEU A 236 4.40 15.51 0.20
N ILE A 237 4.36 14.22 0.51
CA ILE A 237 5.39 13.58 1.32
C ILE A 237 6.61 13.32 0.43
N THR A 238 7.77 13.83 0.83
CA THR A 238 9.03 13.71 0.11
C THR A 238 9.60 12.29 0.19
N LEU A 239 10.58 11.98 -0.66
CA LEU A 239 11.36 10.74 -0.56
C LEU A 239 12.07 10.63 0.79
N ASP A 240 12.52 11.76 1.35
CA ASP A 240 13.26 11.79 2.61
C ASP A 240 12.35 11.43 3.80
N GLU A 241 11.15 12.03 3.86
CA GLU A 241 10.15 11.73 4.89
C GLU A 241 9.64 10.29 4.79
N ALA A 242 9.32 9.83 3.58
CA ALA A 242 8.80 8.49 3.33
C ALA A 242 9.79 7.38 3.70
N LEU A 243 11.09 7.66 3.62
CA LEU A 243 12.18 6.71 3.89
C LEU A 243 12.95 7.07 5.16
N SER A 244 12.34 7.85 6.05
CA SER A 244 12.96 8.36 7.27
C SER A 244 13.47 7.28 8.23
N HIS A 245 12.95 6.06 8.12
CA HIS A 245 13.41 4.89 8.86
C HIS A 245 14.80 4.38 8.43
N LEU A 246 15.26 4.72 7.22
CA LEU A 246 16.61 4.39 6.76
C LEU A 246 17.61 5.46 7.23
N PRO A 247 18.84 5.10 7.62
CA PRO A 247 19.90 6.08 7.82
C PRO A 247 20.17 6.88 6.53
N PHE A 248 20.87 8.00 6.64
CA PHE A 248 21.25 8.81 5.49
C PHE A 248 22.72 9.21 5.50
N VAL A 249 23.23 9.56 4.33
CA VAL A 249 24.52 10.25 4.16
C VAL A 249 24.34 11.46 3.25
N ASP A 250 24.95 12.58 3.60
CA ASP A 250 25.04 13.74 2.71
C ASP A 250 26.35 13.68 1.92
N LEU A 251 26.24 13.73 0.59
CA LEU A 251 27.39 13.76 -0.31
C LEU A 251 28.10 15.11 -0.20
N PRO A 252 29.44 15.13 -0.07
CA PRO A 252 30.17 16.36 0.22
C PRO A 252 30.36 17.25 -1.01
N SER A 253 30.22 16.71 -2.23
CA SER A 253 30.47 17.47 -3.46
C SER A 253 29.49 17.13 -4.59
N ALA A 254 29.38 18.07 -5.55
CA ALA A 254 28.64 17.84 -6.79
C ALA A 254 29.28 16.74 -7.66
N GLU A 255 30.59 16.51 -7.53
CA GLU A 255 31.29 15.42 -8.24
C GLU A 255 30.87 14.05 -7.71
N ASP A 256 30.77 13.91 -6.39
CA ASP A 256 30.27 12.70 -5.74
C ASP A 256 28.82 12.42 -6.12
N ALA A 257 27.98 13.47 -6.13
CA ALA A 257 26.59 13.37 -6.55
C ALA A 257 26.46 12.91 -8.02
N ARG A 258 27.29 13.43 -8.93
CA ARG A 258 27.34 12.96 -10.33
C ARG A 258 27.83 11.52 -10.43
N SER A 259 28.83 11.14 -9.65
CA SER A 259 29.35 9.76 -9.62
C SER A 259 28.28 8.76 -9.20
N ILE A 260 27.56 9.05 -8.11
CA ILE A 260 26.41 8.27 -7.65
C ILE A 260 25.31 8.23 -8.72
N GLY A 261 25.02 9.36 -9.36
CA GLY A 261 24.05 9.44 -10.46
C GLY A 261 24.37 8.55 -11.66
N GLN A 262 25.66 8.33 -11.92
CA GLN A 262 26.17 7.44 -12.96
C GLN A 262 26.30 5.98 -12.51
N GLY A 263 25.84 5.65 -11.30
CA GLY A 263 25.91 4.31 -10.74
C GLY A 263 27.28 3.93 -10.17
N ARG A 264 28.20 4.89 -10.02
CA ARG A 264 29.54 4.64 -9.46
C ARG A 264 29.47 4.73 -7.94
N GLY A 265 29.98 3.70 -7.26
CA GLY A 265 30.06 3.69 -5.81
C GLY A 265 31.20 4.55 -5.27
N LEU A 266 31.03 5.08 -4.07
CA LEU A 266 32.00 5.91 -3.35
C LEU A 266 32.58 5.14 -2.17
N ASP A 267 33.82 5.42 -1.77
CA ASP A 267 34.43 4.76 -0.62
C ASP A 267 33.74 5.17 0.69
N THR A 268 33.41 4.19 1.53
CA THR A 268 32.72 4.45 2.82
C THR A 268 33.60 5.22 3.80
N SER A 269 34.92 5.06 3.73
CA SER A 269 35.87 5.77 4.57
C SER A 269 35.88 7.28 4.30
N THR A 270 35.75 7.70 3.05
CA THR A 270 35.72 9.12 2.67
C THR A 270 34.40 9.78 3.06
N LEU A 271 33.33 9.00 3.19
CA LEU A 271 32.00 9.45 3.60
C LEU A 271 31.74 9.33 5.12
N GLY A 272 32.72 8.89 5.91
CA GLY A 272 32.54 8.69 7.35
C GLY A 272 31.58 7.54 7.71
N LEU A 273 31.35 6.59 6.80
CA LEU A 273 30.43 5.47 6.94
C LEU A 273 31.10 4.17 7.40
N GLY A 274 32.31 4.25 7.96
CA GLY A 274 33.13 3.07 8.32
C GLY A 274 32.53 2.17 9.40
N ALA A 275 31.51 2.63 10.13
CA ALA A 275 30.81 1.84 11.15
C ALA A 275 29.62 1.03 10.59
N LEU A 276 29.20 1.29 9.35
CA LEU A 276 28.08 0.57 8.72
C LEU A 276 28.52 -0.82 8.25
N ALA A 277 27.65 -1.81 8.42
CA ALA A 277 27.87 -3.18 8.01
C ALA A 277 27.58 -3.36 6.51
N VAL A 278 28.18 -4.39 5.91
CA VAL A 278 27.84 -4.80 4.54
C VAL A 278 26.37 -5.18 4.49
N GLY A 279 25.63 -4.59 3.54
CA GLY A 279 24.20 -4.78 3.37
C GLY A 279 23.34 -3.66 3.95
N ASP A 280 23.90 -2.78 4.80
CA ASP A 280 23.16 -1.64 5.33
C ASP A 280 22.69 -0.73 4.19
N GLU A 281 21.38 -0.49 4.14
CA GLU A 281 20.74 0.42 3.19
C GLU A 281 20.62 1.83 3.77
N LEU A 282 20.85 2.84 2.93
CA LEU A 282 20.79 4.23 3.31
C LEU A 282 20.25 5.12 2.20
N ARG A 283 19.63 6.22 2.64
CA ARG A 283 19.32 7.37 1.79
C ARG A 283 20.62 8.10 1.45
N VAL A 284 20.87 8.33 0.17
CA VAL A 284 21.99 9.14 -0.29
C VAL A 284 21.43 10.51 -0.66
N ARG A 285 21.92 11.55 0.02
CA ARG A 285 21.43 12.92 -0.11
C ARG A 285 22.50 13.84 -0.69
N PHE A 286 22.05 14.87 -1.41
CA PHE A 286 22.89 15.98 -1.85
C PHE A 286 22.05 17.26 -1.85
N ALA A 287 22.62 18.36 -1.36
CA ALA A 287 21.91 19.64 -1.19
C ALA A 287 20.53 19.49 -0.49
N GLY A 288 20.46 18.64 0.54
CA GLY A 288 19.24 18.38 1.32
C GLY A 288 18.16 17.54 0.61
N GLN A 289 18.44 16.98 -0.56
CA GLN A 289 17.51 16.08 -1.27
C GLN A 289 18.04 14.66 -1.35
N VAL A 290 17.15 13.68 -1.24
CA VAL A 290 17.48 12.28 -1.56
C VAL A 290 17.66 12.15 -3.07
N VAL A 291 18.89 11.80 -3.48
CA VAL A 291 19.28 11.62 -4.88
C VAL A 291 19.45 10.15 -5.26
N ALA A 292 19.66 9.27 -4.29
CA ALA A 292 19.66 7.83 -4.50
C ALA A 292 19.31 7.03 -3.22
N LEU A 293 19.03 5.74 -3.40
CA LEU A 293 19.23 4.72 -2.38
C LEU A 293 20.50 3.94 -2.70
N GLY A 294 21.29 3.69 -1.66
CA GLY A 294 22.54 2.94 -1.74
C GLY A 294 22.65 1.93 -0.61
N ALA A 295 23.53 0.95 -0.83
CA ALA A 295 23.88 -0.04 0.19
C ALA A 295 25.40 -0.16 0.32
N VAL A 296 25.86 -0.45 1.53
CA VAL A 296 27.28 -0.71 1.78
C VAL A 296 27.67 -2.07 1.20
N ARG A 297 28.63 -2.08 0.28
CA ARG A 297 29.17 -3.28 -0.38
C ARG A 297 30.68 -3.18 -0.49
N ALA A 298 31.39 -4.12 0.13
CA ALA A 298 32.86 -4.22 0.05
C ALA A 298 33.58 -2.88 0.29
N GLY A 299 33.20 -2.16 1.35
CA GLY A 299 33.79 -0.87 1.70
C GLY A 299 33.34 0.32 0.84
N LYS A 300 32.40 0.12 -0.09
CA LYS A 300 31.81 1.18 -0.92
C LYS A 300 30.33 1.39 -0.66
N LEU A 301 29.88 2.63 -0.76
CA LEU A 301 28.47 2.97 -0.90
C LEU A 301 28.07 2.77 -2.38
N ALA A 302 27.37 1.67 -2.67
CA ALA A 302 26.93 1.36 -4.03
C ALA A 302 25.47 1.81 -4.25
N PRO A 303 25.19 2.74 -5.18
CA PRO A 303 23.83 3.13 -5.49
C PRO A 303 23.11 2.01 -6.23
N HIS A 304 21.90 1.66 -5.79
CA HIS A 304 21.06 0.66 -6.47
C HIS A 304 19.74 1.27 -7.00
N ARG A 305 19.45 2.52 -6.63
CA ARG A 305 18.30 3.26 -7.18
C ARG A 305 18.59 4.76 -7.19
N VAL A 306 18.78 5.32 -8.39
CA VAL A 306 19.02 6.76 -8.56
C VAL A 306 17.71 7.49 -8.88
N PHE A 307 17.51 8.64 -8.25
CA PHE A 307 16.40 9.57 -8.50
C PHE A 307 16.88 10.72 -9.39
N ALA A 308 16.95 10.47 -10.70
CA ALA A 308 17.59 11.36 -11.67
C ALA A 308 17.05 12.80 -11.64
N ALA A 309 15.72 12.98 -11.61
CA ALA A 309 15.15 14.33 -11.54
C ALA A 309 15.52 15.06 -10.23
N CYS A 310 15.52 14.34 -9.09
CA CYS A 310 15.95 14.92 -7.81
C CYS A 310 17.44 15.28 -7.83
N LEU A 311 18.28 14.45 -8.47
CA LEU A 311 19.71 14.75 -8.62
C LEU A 311 19.95 15.98 -9.50
N GLU A 312 19.25 16.09 -10.63
CA GLU A 312 19.33 17.25 -11.52
C GLU A 312 18.91 18.55 -10.80
N GLU A 313 17.81 18.50 -10.04
CA GLU A 313 17.34 19.63 -9.22
C GLU A 313 18.31 20.01 -8.09
N ALA A 314 18.94 19.01 -7.45
CA ALA A 314 19.94 19.26 -6.41
C ALA A 314 21.21 19.91 -6.99
N LEU A 315 21.70 19.40 -8.13
CA LEU A 315 22.88 19.95 -8.83
C LEU A 315 22.65 21.35 -9.40
N ALA A 316 21.41 21.68 -9.79
CA ALA A 316 21.08 23.02 -10.29
C ALA A 316 21.04 24.09 -9.18
N ARG A 317 20.96 23.68 -7.91
CA ARG A 317 20.87 24.58 -6.74
C ARG A 317 22.17 24.70 -5.95
N SER A 318 23.15 23.82 -6.21
CA SER A 318 24.46 23.76 -5.55
C SER A 318 25.50 24.64 -6.22
#